data_AF-A0A5C8BSA6-F1
#
_entry.id   AF-A0A5C8BSA6-F1
#
_cell.length_a   1.000
_cell.length_b   1.000
_cell.length_c   1.000
_cell.angle_alpha   90.00
_cell.angle_beta   90.00
_cell.angle_gamma   90.00
#
_symmetry.space_group_name_H-M   'P 1'
#
loop_
_entity.id
_entity.type
_entity.pdbx_description
1 polymer ?
#
loop_
_entity_poly.entity_id
_entity_poly.type
_entity_poly.pdbx_seq_one_letter_code
_entity_poly.pdbx_strand_id
1 'polypeptide(L)'
;MEWHAEPDYALALRFEAAIDDAIATILQWPESGELWELTLPDTQVRSLRITYESTKFPFRVFYSCQNAAVILIALAHTARTPGYWKDRLGES
;
A
#
# COMPACT_ATOMS: atom_id res chain seq x y z
N MET A 1 -0.98 -33.84 5.50
CA MET A 1 -2.09 -33.35 6.34
C MET A 1 -2.28 -31.90 5.93
N GLU A 2 -3.21 -31.69 5.00
CA GLU A 2 -3.37 -30.42 4.30
C GLU A 2 -4.22 -29.50 5.18
N TRP A 3 -3.59 -28.51 5.79
CA TRP A 3 -4.27 -27.54 6.64
C TRP A 3 -4.62 -26.32 5.78
N HIS A 4 -5.88 -26.27 5.33
CA HIS A 4 -6.48 -25.06 4.79
C HIS A 4 -6.81 -24.15 5.97
N ALA A 5 -5.93 -23.19 6.26
CA ALA A 5 -6.27 -22.08 7.14
C ALA A 5 -7.38 -21.29 6.46
N GLU A 6 -8.59 -21.32 7.02
CA GLU A 6 -9.66 -20.44 6.56
C GLU A 6 -9.15 -19.00 6.58
N PRO A 7 -9.28 -18.24 5.47
CA PRO A 7 -8.83 -16.86 5.46
C PRO A 7 -9.57 -16.08 6.55
N ASP A 8 -8.82 -15.37 7.39
CA ASP A 8 -9.38 -14.52 8.44
C ASP A 8 -10.13 -13.36 7.77
N TYR A 9 -11.43 -13.56 7.54
CA TYR A 9 -12.32 -12.63 6.89
C TYR A 9 -12.40 -11.29 7.63
N ALA A 10 -12.30 -11.31 8.97
CA ALA A 10 -12.29 -10.11 9.77
C ALA A 10 -11.00 -9.30 9.55
N LEU A 11 -9.85 -9.97 9.41
CA LEU A 11 -8.59 -9.32 9.04
C LEU A 11 -8.67 -8.69 7.64
N ALA A 12 -9.27 -9.39 6.68
CA ALA A 12 -9.46 -8.86 5.32
C ALA A 12 -10.33 -7.58 5.33
N LEU A 13 -11.46 -7.60 6.05
CA LEU A 13 -12.36 -6.45 6.15
C LEU A 13 -11.69 -5.25 6.85
N ARG A 14 -10.91 -5.49 7.90
CA ARG A 14 -10.12 -4.43 8.56
C ARG A 14 -9.06 -3.84 7.63
N PHE A 15 -8.41 -4.68 6.83
CA PHE A 15 -7.41 -4.22 5.88
C PHE A 15 -8.02 -3.38 4.75
N GLU A 16 -9.19 -3.77 4.24
CA GLU A 16 -9.96 -3.00 3.27
C GLU A 16 -10.32 -1.61 3.83
N ALA A 17 -10.93 -1.55 5.02
CA ALA A 17 -11.25 -0.29 5.68
C ALA A 17 -10.01 0.60 5.91
N ALA A 18 -8.87 -0.01 6.26
CA ALA A 18 -7.61 0.70 6.44
C ALA A 18 -7.08 1.34 5.14
N ILE A 19 -7.33 0.71 3.98
CA ILE A 19 -6.97 1.27 2.68
C ILE A 19 -7.86 2.47 2.36
N ASP A 20 -9.16 2.34 2.58
CA ASP A 20 -10.12 3.43 2.35
C ASP A 20 -9.80 4.65 3.21
N ASP A 21 -9.52 4.45 4.51
CA ASP A 21 -9.11 5.52 5.42
C ASP A 21 -7.81 6.20 4.97
N ALA A 22 -6.83 5.41 4.51
CA ALA A 22 -5.58 5.96 4.00
C ALA A 22 -5.79 6.79 2.73
N ILE A 23 -6.63 6.33 1.80
CA ILE A 23 -6.96 7.07 0.57
C ILE A 23 -7.70 8.36 0.92
N ALA A 24 -8.70 8.30 1.81
CA ALA A 24 -9.43 9.48 2.27
C ALA A 24 -8.49 10.51 2.92
N THR A 25 -7.55 10.05 3.75
CA THR A 25 -6.51 10.89 4.36
C THR A 25 -5.64 11.57 3.31
N ILE A 26 -5.20 10.83 2.27
CA ILE A 26 -4.39 11.39 1.18
C ILE A 26 -5.18 12.42 0.37
N LEU A 27 -6.46 12.16 0.10
CA LEU A 27 -7.31 13.11 -0.63
C LEU A 27 -7.54 14.39 0.17
N GLN A 28 -7.68 14.28 1.49
CA GLN A 28 -7.90 15.43 2.37
C GLN A 28 -6.61 16.20 2.67
N TRP A 29 -5.49 15.49 2.88
CA TRP A 29 -4.17 16.05 3.16
C TRP A 29 -3.10 15.35 2.31
N PRO A 30 -2.90 15.77 1.05
CA PRO A 30 -1.95 15.14 0.14
C PRO A 30 -0.50 15.11 0.65
N GLU A 31 -0.14 16.01 1.56
CA GLU A 31 1.18 16.09 2.20
C GLU A 31 1.38 15.11 3.38
N SER A 32 0.33 14.38 3.80
CA SER A 32 0.36 13.49 4.97
C SER A 32 1.33 12.32 4.84
N GLY A 33 1.63 11.88 3.62
CA GLY A 33 2.65 10.87 3.33
C GLY A 33 4.07 11.42 3.37
N GLU A 34 4.99 10.59 3.85
CA GLU A 34 6.43 10.86 3.87
C GLU A 34 6.96 10.91 2.44
N LEU A 35 7.84 11.87 2.12
CA LEU A 35 8.52 11.90 0.82
C LEU A 35 9.36 10.63 0.67
N TRP A 36 9.22 9.98 -0.48
CA TRP A 36 9.95 8.79 -0.85
C TRP A 36 10.98 9.16 -1.91
N GLU A 37 12.25 9.08 -1.56
CA GLU A 37 13.35 9.44 -2.46
C GLU A 37 13.42 8.46 -3.63
N LEU A 38 13.09 8.96 -4.82
CA LEU A 38 13.29 8.27 -6.09
C LEU A 38 14.06 9.19 -7.02
N THR A 39 14.96 8.60 -7.81
CA THR A 39 15.61 9.29 -8.92
C THR A 39 14.68 9.27 -10.13
N LEU A 40 13.58 10.03 -10.04
CA LEU A 40 12.67 10.28 -11.16
C LEU A 40 12.66 11.78 -11.46
N PRO A 41 12.89 12.20 -12.72
CA PRO A 41 12.76 13.60 -13.09
C PRO A 41 11.34 14.12 -12.78
N ASP A 42 11.27 15.28 -12.14
CA ASP A 42 10.04 16.06 -11.93
C ASP A 42 8.87 15.35 -11.24
N THR A 43 9.10 14.20 -10.59
CA THR A 43 8.05 13.44 -9.89
C THR A 43 8.41 13.24 -8.44
N GLN A 44 7.67 13.93 -7.55
CA GLN A 44 7.71 13.63 -6.13
C GLN A 44 6.77 12.47 -5.81
N VAL A 45 7.31 11.42 -5.22
CA VAL A 45 6.54 10.30 -4.70
C VAL A 45 6.46 10.42 -3.18
N ARG A 46 5.28 10.16 -2.63
CA ARG A 46 5.01 10.07 -1.20
C ARG A 46 4.59 8.66 -0.86
N SER A 47 4.78 8.29 0.40
CA SER A 47 4.31 7.02 0.94
C SER A 47 3.57 7.22 2.25
N LEU A 48 2.41 6.57 2.39
CA LEU A 48 1.64 6.54 3.62
C LEU A 48 1.50 5.08 4.07
N ARG A 49 1.77 4.81 5.35
CA ARG A 49 1.61 3.47 5.93
C ARG A 49 0.14 3.19 6.21
N ILE A 50 -0.30 1.99 5.88
CA ILE A 50 -1.67 1.55 6.17
C ILE A 50 -1.80 1.20 7.65
N THR A 51 -2.75 1.85 8.32
CA THR A 51 -3.03 1.66 9.75
C THR A 51 -4.53 1.58 9.98
N TYR A 52 -4.95 0.74 10.92
CA TYR A 52 -6.34 0.64 11.37
C TYR A 52 -6.35 0.65 12.90
N GLU A 53 -6.96 1.67 13.49
CA GLU A 53 -6.91 1.93 14.93
C GLU A 53 -5.46 1.91 15.46
N SER A 54 -5.09 0.90 16.27
CA SER A 54 -3.74 0.69 16.81
C SER A 54 -2.89 -0.30 16.01
N THR A 55 -3.45 -0.93 14.96
CA THR A 55 -2.78 -1.94 14.14
C THR A 55 -2.03 -1.29 12.98
N LYS A 56 -0.76 -1.66 12.81
CA LYS A 56 0.07 -1.27 11.66
C LYS A 56 0.12 -2.43 10.68
N PHE A 57 -0.50 -2.27 9.52
CA PHE A 57 -0.37 -3.25 8.45
C PHE A 57 1.03 -3.12 7.81
N PRO A 58 1.65 -4.22 7.38
CA PRO A 58 2.93 -4.21 6.67
C PRO A 58 2.74 -3.77 5.22
N PHE A 59 1.97 -2.70 4.99
CA PHE A 59 1.63 -2.15 3.70
C PHE A 59 1.82 -0.65 3.68
N ARG A 60 2.19 -0.13 2.51
CA ARG A 60 2.25 1.29 2.21
C ARG A 60 1.54 1.57 0.89
N VAL A 61 0.79 2.66 0.84
CA VAL A 61 0.35 3.26 -0.41
C VAL A 61 1.39 4.28 -0.86
N PHE A 62 1.81 4.18 -2.11
CA PHE A 62 2.71 5.12 -2.78
C PHE A 62 1.89 5.94 -3.74
N TYR A 63 2.08 7.25 -3.73
CA TYR A 63 1.29 8.16 -4.55
C TYR A 63 2.09 9.40 -4.93
N SER A 64 1.62 10.13 -5.94
CA SER A 64 2.18 11.42 -6.36
C SER A 64 1.06 12.45 -6.50
N CYS A 65 1.37 13.71 -6.19
CA CYS A 65 0.46 14.83 -6.35
C CYS A 65 0.88 15.61 -7.60
N GLN A 66 0.06 15.59 -8.64
CA GLN A 66 0.35 16.22 -9.93
C GLN A 66 -0.88 16.95 -10.43
N ASN A 67 -0.73 18.22 -10.88
CA ASN A 67 -1.81 18.98 -11.54
C ASN A 67 -3.17 18.92 -10.80
N ALA A 68 -3.16 19.11 -9.48
CA ALA A 68 -4.34 19.02 -8.60
C ALA A 68 -5.01 17.62 -8.51
N ALA A 69 -4.33 16.57 -8.96
CA ALA A 69 -4.75 15.18 -8.80
C ALA A 69 -3.77 14.39 -7.91
N VAL A 70 -4.33 13.37 -7.24
CA VAL A 70 -3.55 12.33 -6.56
C VAL A 70 -3.52 11.10 -7.46
N ILE A 71 -2.31 10.65 -7.81
CA ILE A 71 -2.09 9.41 -8.57
C ILE A 71 -1.60 8.35 -7.60
N LEU A 72 -2.41 7.31 -7.37
CA LEU A 72 -1.98 6.13 -6.63
C LEU A 72 -1.07 5.29 -7.54
N ILE A 73 0.18 5.13 -7.13
CA ILE A 73 1.23 4.44 -7.90
C ILE A 73 1.23 2.95 -7.55
N ALA A 74 1.21 2.63 -6.25
CA ALA A 74 1.28 1.25 -5.79
C ALA A 74 0.72 1.10 -4.37
N LEU A 75 0.18 -0.08 -4.08
CA LEU A 75 -0.01 -0.59 -2.72
C LEU A 75 0.99 -1.73 -2.51
N ALA A 76 2.01 -1.52 -1.68
CA ALA A 76 3.12 -2.47 -1.55
C ALA A 76 3.22 -3.05 -0.14
N HIS A 77 3.41 -4.37 -0.06
CA HIS A 77 3.67 -5.08 1.18
C HIS A 77 5.14 -4.91 1.60
N THR A 78 5.41 -4.14 2.64
CA THR A 78 6.76 -3.72 3.05
C THR A 78 7.61 -4.83 3.66
N ALA A 79 7.01 -5.96 4.03
CA ALA A 79 7.74 -7.12 4.57
C ALA A 79 8.04 -8.21 3.51
N ARG A 80 7.76 -7.96 2.22
CA ARG A 80 8.09 -8.89 1.12
C ARG A 80 9.08 -8.24 0.18
N THR A 81 10.07 -9.01 -0.26
CA THR A 81 11.04 -8.55 -1.26
C THR A 81 10.33 -8.38 -2.62
N PRO A 82 10.61 -7.29 -3.36
CA PRO A 82 10.13 -7.14 -4.73
C PRO A 82 10.47 -8.37 -5.57
N GLY A 83 9.52 -8.85 -6.37
CA GLY A 83 9.73 -9.99 -7.25
C GLY A 83 9.51 -11.37 -6.62
N TYR A 84 9.21 -11.47 -5.32
CA TYR A 84 8.84 -12.76 -4.68
C TYR A 84 7.68 -13.48 -5.39
N TRP A 85 6.78 -12.75 -6.06
CA TRP A 85 5.67 -13.35 -6.81
C TRP A 85 6.10 -14.00 -8.13
N LYS A 86 7.29 -13.70 -8.67
CA LYS A 86 7.78 -14.30 -9.93
C LYS A 86 7.90 -15.82 -9.79
N ASP A 87 8.35 -16.28 -8.63
CA ASP A 87 8.48 -17.71 -8.32
C ASP A 87 7.13 -18.41 -8.20
N ARG A 88 6.01 -17.66 -8.08
CA ARG A 88 4.66 -18.21 -7.98
C ARG A 88 3.92 -18.29 -9.32
N LEU A 89 4.42 -17.61 -10.36
CA LEU A 89 3.73 -17.57 -11.65
C LEU A 89 3.96 -18.83 -12.50
N GLY A 90 4.92 -19.69 -12.12
CA GLY A 90 5.31 -20.86 -12.91
C GLY A 90 5.92 -20.45 -14.25
N GLU A 91 6.94 -21.16 -14.71
CA GLU A 91 7.43 -20.98 -16.07
C GLU A 91 6.31 -21.40 -17.04
N SER A 92 5.87 -20.48 -17.88
CA SER A 92 4.90 -20.70 -18.96
C SER A 92 5.49 -21.52 -20.10
#